data_AF-A0A662RWT4-F1
#
_entry.id   AF-A0A662RWT4-F1
#
_cell.length_a   1.000
_cell.length_b   1.000
_cell.length_c   1.000
_cell.angle_alpha   90.00
_cell.angle_beta   90.00
_cell.angle_gamma   90.00
#
_symmetry.space_group_name_H-M   'P 1'
#
loop_
_entity.id
_entity.type
_entity.pdbx_description
1 polymer ?
#
loop_
_entity_poly.entity_id
_entity_poly.type
_entity_poly.pdbx_seq_one_letter_code
_entity_poly.pdbx_strand_id
1 'polypeptide(L)'
;MQCCVWQFKIRQWGLTEKIDKGNVMMKVRDVMTRPVITEDENTPVDRIVKEMAELGIGSVVITRRGEPVGIITERDIALKVILKEKKASELSARDIMSTPLMTISPDSPVEEACRIFAERNIKRLPVVDEGVPVGIVSVRNVLTRMPECVKYIYPKVKILASGWTLDRIERELSGCEVCLKDNFDICMKKLGEVREELRKLASYYTEDEELIDLFKTVNSLYEALHDRSVSEQDMEMIREKFEEVLRKFRHATFWRKQQSISTVFSKGTLWFSDHAIELRKTPQISAKRIPTVFKKDEKDEDGK
;
A
#
# COMPACT_ATOMS: atom_id res chain seq x y z
N MET A 1 -46.66 -10.20 -17.65
CA MET A 1 -46.09 -10.05 -19.00
C MET A 1 -45.36 -8.72 -19.05
N GLN A 2 -44.06 -8.75 -19.38
CA GLN A 2 -43.22 -7.67 -19.95
C GLN A 2 -43.14 -6.32 -19.20
N CYS A 3 -42.06 -5.53 -19.31
CA CYS A 3 -40.64 -5.73 -19.57
C CYS A 3 -39.99 -4.35 -19.29
N CYS A 4 -38.74 -4.38 -18.83
CA CYS A 4 -37.69 -3.37 -18.92
C CYS A 4 -37.98 -2.02 -19.63
N VAL A 5 -37.73 -0.91 -18.92
CA VAL A 5 -36.86 0.20 -19.40
C VAL A 5 -36.19 0.85 -18.17
N TRP A 6 -34.94 0.47 -17.86
CA TRP A 6 -34.08 1.23 -16.96
C TRP A 6 -33.28 2.22 -17.81
N GLN A 7 -33.56 3.52 -17.67
CA GLN A 7 -32.68 4.56 -18.20
C GLN A 7 -31.44 4.67 -17.32
N PHE A 8 -30.33 4.14 -17.84
CA PHE A 8 -28.98 4.35 -17.34
C PHE A 8 -28.61 5.84 -17.48
N LYS A 9 -28.63 6.59 -16.38
CA LYS A 9 -27.97 7.91 -16.33
C LYS A 9 -26.53 7.68 -15.92
N ILE A 10 -25.67 7.48 -16.91
CA ILE A 10 -24.22 7.52 -16.78
C ILE A 10 -23.87 8.88 -16.18
N ARG A 11 -23.52 8.91 -14.89
CA ARG A 11 -22.90 10.08 -14.28
C ARG A 11 -21.51 10.18 -14.89
N GLN A 12 -21.40 11.05 -15.89
CA GLN A 12 -20.14 11.54 -16.43
C GLN A 12 -19.28 12.01 -15.26
N TRP A 13 -18.17 11.32 -15.02
CA TRP A 13 -17.07 11.87 -14.24
C TRP A 13 -16.42 12.94 -15.11
N GLY A 14 -16.84 14.19 -14.89
CA GLY A 14 -16.16 15.36 -15.43
C GLY A 14 -14.76 15.44 -14.83
N LEU A 15 -13.80 14.79 -15.51
CA LEU A 15 -12.41 15.22 -15.53
C LEU A 15 -12.39 16.61 -16.15
N THR A 16 -12.38 17.65 -15.32
CA THR A 16 -11.85 19.00 -15.63
C THR A 16 -12.12 19.90 -14.43
N GLU A 17 -11.36 19.73 -13.35
CA GLU A 17 -11.01 20.87 -12.52
C GLU A 17 -9.50 20.89 -12.36
N LYS A 18 -8.96 22.06 -12.70
CA LYS A 18 -7.56 22.40 -12.76
C LYS A 18 -6.89 21.99 -11.44
N ILE A 19 -5.77 21.27 -11.54
CA ILE A 19 -4.84 21.10 -10.43
C ILE A 19 -4.24 22.48 -10.20
N ASP A 20 -4.89 23.24 -9.33
CA ASP A 20 -4.41 24.55 -8.93
C ASP A 20 -3.14 24.33 -8.12
N LYS A 21 -2.07 25.03 -8.50
CA LYS A 21 -0.79 25.02 -7.80
C LYS A 21 -0.95 25.84 -6.51
N GLY A 22 -1.59 25.22 -5.52
CA GLY A 22 -1.72 25.72 -4.16
C GLY A 22 -1.70 24.52 -3.23
N ASN A 23 -0.73 24.48 -2.32
CA ASN A 23 -0.47 23.38 -1.40
C ASN A 23 -1.68 23.13 -0.46
N VAL A 24 -2.69 22.39 -0.90
CA VAL A 24 -3.76 21.90 -0.01
C VAL A 24 -3.17 20.74 0.77
N MET A 25 -2.68 21.02 1.96
CA MET A 25 -2.27 20.00 2.94
C MET A 25 -3.49 19.11 3.23
N MET A 26 -3.53 17.90 2.68
CA MET A 26 -4.56 16.93 3.02
C MET A 26 -4.45 16.57 4.48
N LYS A 27 -5.60 16.48 5.15
CA LYS A 27 -5.67 16.08 6.55
C LYS A 27 -5.96 14.59 6.66
N VAL A 28 -5.60 14.01 7.80
CA VAL A 28 -5.87 12.60 8.11
C VAL A 28 -7.35 12.25 7.96
N ARG A 29 -8.26 13.15 8.37
CA ARG A 29 -9.71 12.97 8.24
C ARG A 29 -10.22 12.80 6.81
N ASP A 30 -9.45 13.25 5.82
CA ASP A 30 -9.81 13.19 4.40
C ASP A 30 -9.48 11.82 3.79
N VAL A 31 -8.58 11.07 4.43
CA VAL A 31 -8.12 9.75 3.95
C VAL A 31 -8.52 8.59 4.85
N MET A 32 -8.82 8.84 6.13
CA MET A 32 -9.13 7.76 7.08
C MET A 32 -10.44 7.02 6.79
N THR A 33 -10.52 5.79 7.28
CA THR A 33 -11.75 4.99 7.25
C THR A 33 -12.58 5.24 8.52
N ARG A 34 -13.90 5.33 8.34
CA ARG A 34 -14.91 5.41 9.41
C ARG A 34 -16.01 4.36 9.18
N PRO A 35 -16.69 3.85 10.23
CA PRO A 35 -16.39 4.04 11.65
C PRO A 35 -15.16 3.22 12.09
N VAL A 36 -14.59 3.56 13.24
CA VAL A 36 -13.59 2.70 13.90
C VAL A 36 -14.29 1.60 14.67
N ILE A 37 -13.79 0.37 14.55
CA ILE A 37 -14.29 -0.78 15.31
C ILE A 37 -13.48 -0.90 16.59
N THR A 38 -14.19 -1.00 17.72
CA THR A 38 -13.61 -1.02 19.06
C THR A 38 -14.13 -2.18 19.88
N GLU A 39 -13.27 -2.80 20.69
CA GLU A 39 -13.64 -3.84 21.65
C GLU A 39 -13.05 -3.55 23.04
N ASP A 40 -13.60 -4.17 24.09
CA ASP A 40 -13.09 -4.04 25.46
C ASP A 40 -11.82 -4.89 25.64
N GLU A 41 -10.94 -4.45 26.55
CA GLU A 41 -9.69 -5.15 26.83
C GLU A 41 -9.86 -6.60 27.32
N ASN A 42 -11.04 -6.94 27.87
CA ASN A 42 -11.37 -8.28 28.35
C ASN A 42 -12.10 -9.12 27.29
N THR A 43 -12.39 -8.57 26.11
CA THR A 43 -13.04 -9.32 25.02
C THR A 43 -12.16 -10.51 24.60
N PRO A 44 -12.71 -11.73 24.50
CA PRO A 44 -11.98 -12.90 24.02
C PRO A 44 -11.44 -12.73 22.59
N VAL A 45 -10.24 -13.24 22.33
CA VAL A 45 -9.58 -13.07 21.03
C VAL A 45 -10.34 -13.78 19.90
N ASP A 46 -10.98 -14.92 20.15
CA ASP A 46 -11.75 -15.63 19.13
C ASP A 46 -12.95 -14.80 18.62
N ARG A 47 -13.59 -14.02 19.49
CA ARG A 47 -14.63 -13.07 19.12
C ARG A 47 -14.08 -11.96 18.24
N ILE A 48 -12.93 -11.39 18.60
CA ILE A 48 -12.28 -10.35 17.80
C ILE A 48 -11.92 -10.89 16.41
N VAL A 49 -11.39 -12.11 16.31
CA VAL A 49 -11.07 -12.74 15.02
C VAL A 49 -12.32 -12.96 14.16
N LYS A 50 -13.43 -13.42 14.76
CA LYS A 50 -14.71 -13.58 14.05
C LYS A 50 -15.22 -12.25 13.52
N GLU A 51 -15.22 -11.21 14.35
CA GLU A 51 -15.64 -9.86 13.95
C GLU A 51 -14.75 -9.29 12.83
N MET A 52 -13.43 -9.48 12.93
CA MET A 52 -12.50 -9.08 11.88
C MET A 52 -12.82 -9.74 10.54
N ALA A 53 -13.15 -11.04 10.56
CA ALA A 53 -13.52 -11.79 9.37
C ALA A 53 -14.88 -11.35 8.79
N GLU A 54 -15.90 -11.19 9.66
CA GLU A 54 -17.26 -10.79 9.26
C GLU A 54 -17.31 -9.38 8.66
N LEU A 55 -16.55 -8.44 9.24
CA LEU A 55 -16.49 -7.05 8.78
C LEU A 55 -15.44 -6.81 7.69
N GLY A 56 -14.58 -7.79 7.40
CA GLY A 56 -13.50 -7.67 6.44
C GLY A 56 -12.46 -6.61 6.85
N ILE A 57 -12.18 -6.48 8.15
CA ILE A 57 -11.26 -5.48 8.71
C ILE A 57 -9.97 -6.15 9.21
N GLY A 58 -8.84 -5.44 9.07
CA GLY A 58 -7.53 -5.95 9.46
C GLY A 58 -7.03 -5.49 10.83
N SER A 59 -7.85 -4.77 11.60
CA SER A 59 -7.50 -4.30 12.94
C SER A 59 -8.71 -3.83 13.75
N VAL A 60 -8.60 -3.95 15.08
CA VAL A 60 -9.60 -3.47 16.07
C VAL A 60 -8.88 -2.64 17.14
N VAL A 61 -9.47 -1.51 17.51
CA VAL A 61 -8.96 -0.65 18.61
C VAL A 61 -9.48 -1.19 19.94
N ILE A 62 -8.59 -1.33 20.91
CA ILE A 62 -8.93 -1.87 22.23
C ILE A 62 -9.10 -0.74 23.22
N THR A 63 -10.19 -0.79 23.96
CA THR A 63 -10.56 0.21 24.96
C THR A 63 -10.52 -0.38 26.37
N ARG A 64 -10.20 0.47 27.36
CA ARG A 64 -10.30 0.17 28.78
C ARG A 64 -11.09 1.30 29.41
N ARG A 65 -12.25 0.99 30.00
CA ARG A 65 -13.15 2.00 30.61
C ARG A 65 -13.52 3.14 29.63
N GLY A 66 -13.69 2.81 28.35
CA GLY A 66 -14.02 3.76 27.29
C GLY A 66 -12.83 4.50 26.68
N GLU A 67 -11.64 4.41 27.28
CA GLU A 67 -10.43 5.04 26.74
C GLU A 67 -9.68 4.09 25.80
N PRO A 68 -9.17 4.55 24.64
CA PRO A 68 -8.42 3.71 23.72
C PRO A 68 -7.00 3.45 24.25
N VAL A 69 -6.67 2.18 24.53
CA VAL A 69 -5.41 1.76 25.19
C VAL A 69 -4.51 0.88 24.34
N GLY A 70 -5.05 0.29 23.27
CA GLY A 70 -4.27 -0.59 22.39
C GLY A 70 -4.93 -0.82 21.04
N ILE A 71 -4.25 -1.60 20.21
CA ILE A 71 -4.75 -2.05 18.91
C ILE A 71 -4.35 -3.51 18.71
N ILE A 72 -5.25 -4.29 18.09
CA ILE A 72 -4.98 -5.65 17.62
C ILE A 72 -5.04 -5.63 16.10
N THR A 73 -4.06 -6.25 15.46
CA THR A 73 -4.00 -6.43 14.01
C THR A 73 -3.89 -7.92 13.66
N GLU A 74 -4.12 -8.26 12.38
CA GLU A 74 -3.89 -9.61 11.85
C GLU A 74 -2.48 -10.14 12.19
N ARG A 75 -1.48 -9.25 12.21
CA ARG A 75 -0.10 -9.60 12.55
C ARG A 75 0.03 -10.00 14.03
N ASP A 76 -0.69 -9.33 14.94
CA ASP A 76 -0.67 -9.67 16.36
C ASP A 76 -1.30 -11.06 16.58
N ILE A 77 -2.41 -11.36 15.91
CA ILE A 77 -3.05 -12.67 15.96
C ILE A 77 -2.09 -13.76 15.44
N ALA A 78 -1.47 -13.53 14.28
CA ALA A 78 -0.52 -14.48 13.70
C ALA A 78 0.68 -14.75 14.63
N LEU A 79 1.30 -13.71 15.19
CA LEU A 79 2.55 -13.83 15.94
C LEU A 79 2.35 -14.17 17.42
N LYS A 80 1.26 -13.74 18.04
CA LYS A 80 1.04 -13.89 19.50
C LYS A 80 0.09 -15.04 19.84
N VAL A 81 -0.75 -15.47 18.89
CA VAL A 81 -1.70 -16.58 19.07
C VAL A 81 -1.25 -17.81 18.28
N ILE A 82 -1.25 -17.72 16.95
CA ILE A 82 -1.01 -18.88 16.07
C ILE A 82 0.41 -19.40 16.24
N LEU A 83 1.42 -18.55 16.10
CA LEU A 83 2.83 -18.94 16.21
C LEU A 83 3.20 -19.49 17.61
N LYS A 84 2.45 -19.10 18.64
CA LYS A 84 2.66 -19.55 20.02
C LYS A 84 1.77 -20.74 20.39
N GLU A 85 1.03 -21.29 19.44
CA GLU A 85 0.10 -22.41 19.63
C GLU A 85 -0.91 -22.19 20.76
N LYS A 86 -1.30 -20.93 21.00
CA LYS A 86 -2.27 -20.57 22.03
C LYS A 86 -3.68 -20.68 21.49
N LYS A 87 -4.63 -21.05 22.35
CA LYS A 87 -6.05 -21.03 22.00
C LYS A 87 -6.61 -19.61 22.12
N ALA A 88 -7.17 -19.10 21.03
CA ALA A 88 -7.78 -17.78 20.98
C ALA A 88 -8.94 -17.61 21.99
N SER A 89 -9.66 -18.68 22.32
CA SER A 89 -10.76 -18.68 23.29
C SER A 89 -10.30 -18.53 24.75
N GLU A 90 -9.02 -18.76 25.03
CA GLU A 90 -8.43 -18.66 26.38
C GLU A 90 -7.67 -17.34 26.60
N LEU A 91 -7.59 -16.49 25.56
CA LEU A 91 -6.93 -15.20 25.59
C LEU A 91 -7.94 -14.07 25.50
N SER A 92 -7.62 -12.98 26.17
CA SER A 92 -8.33 -11.70 26.10
C SER A 92 -7.56 -10.68 25.27
N ALA A 93 -8.23 -9.63 24.82
CA ALA A 93 -7.64 -8.60 23.97
C ALA A 93 -6.37 -7.98 24.58
N ARG A 94 -6.37 -7.72 25.89
CA ARG A 94 -5.20 -7.20 26.63
C ARG A 94 -3.96 -8.08 26.56
N ASP A 95 -4.12 -9.40 26.35
CA ASP A 95 -3.01 -10.35 26.30
C ASP A 95 -2.22 -10.25 24.98
N ILE A 96 -2.86 -9.75 23.93
CA ILE A 96 -2.27 -9.70 22.58
C ILE A 96 -2.25 -8.30 21.95
N MET A 97 -2.92 -7.31 22.53
CA MET A 97 -2.89 -5.95 21.99
C MET A 97 -1.48 -5.36 21.98
N SER A 98 -1.23 -4.49 21.02
CA SER A 98 -0.05 -3.64 21.01
C SER A 98 -0.36 -2.36 21.77
N THR A 99 0.48 -2.04 22.75
CA THR A 99 0.34 -0.92 23.70
C THR A 99 1.75 -0.39 24.06
N PRO A 100 1.95 0.92 24.32
CA PRO A 100 0.96 2.00 24.33
C PRO A 100 0.38 2.29 22.94
N LEU A 101 -0.88 2.72 22.90
CA LEU A 101 -1.56 3.05 21.64
C LEU A 101 -1.00 4.34 21.04
N MET A 102 -0.43 4.24 19.85
CA MET A 102 -0.06 5.41 19.04
C MET A 102 -1.30 5.89 18.28
N THR A 103 -1.60 7.18 18.39
CA THR A 103 -2.77 7.81 17.76
C THR A 103 -2.36 9.04 16.96
N ILE A 104 -3.28 9.56 16.17
CA ILE A 104 -3.10 10.81 15.42
C ILE A 104 -4.39 11.63 15.43
N SER A 105 -4.29 12.95 15.37
CA SER A 105 -5.44 13.85 15.28
C SER A 105 -6.07 13.78 13.88
N PRO A 106 -7.41 13.90 13.74
CA PRO A 106 -8.05 14.03 12.44
C PRO A 106 -7.59 15.27 11.65
N ASP A 107 -7.11 16.30 12.33
CA ASP A 107 -6.65 17.56 11.73
C ASP A 107 -5.15 17.59 11.39
N SER A 108 -4.40 16.57 11.81
CA SER A 108 -3.00 16.41 11.42
C SER A 108 -2.84 16.26 9.90
N PRO A 109 -1.73 16.76 9.34
CA PRO A 109 -1.40 16.54 7.93
C PRO A 109 -1.10 15.07 7.65
N VAL A 110 -1.41 14.60 6.44
CA VAL A 110 -1.15 13.21 6.02
C VAL A 110 0.35 12.86 6.05
N GLU A 111 1.22 13.83 5.81
CA GLU A 111 2.68 13.68 5.90
C GLU A 111 3.13 13.28 7.30
N GLU A 112 2.45 13.78 8.34
CA GLU A 112 2.73 13.36 9.72
C GLU A 112 2.38 11.90 9.94
N ALA A 113 1.24 11.43 9.42
CA ALA A 113 0.89 10.01 9.45
C ALA A 113 1.94 9.15 8.72
N CYS A 114 2.43 9.62 7.55
CA CYS A 114 3.47 8.93 6.78
C CYS A 114 4.77 8.79 7.57
N ARG A 115 5.20 9.88 8.24
CA ARG A 115 6.37 9.88 9.09
C ARG A 115 6.24 8.87 10.23
N ILE A 116 5.09 8.85 10.91
CA ILE A 116 4.83 7.90 12.01
C ILE A 116 4.86 6.46 11.48
N PHE A 117 4.26 6.18 10.31
CA PHE A 117 4.33 4.85 9.70
C PHE A 117 5.78 4.39 9.47
N ALA A 118 6.63 5.28 8.95
CA ALA A 118 8.02 4.97 8.67
C ALA A 118 8.85 4.80 9.97
N GLU A 119 8.77 5.76 10.89
CA GLU A 119 9.58 5.77 12.11
C GLU A 119 9.21 4.65 13.08
N ARG A 120 7.92 4.33 13.18
CA ARG A 120 7.42 3.30 14.11
C ARG A 120 7.25 1.94 13.46
N ASN A 121 7.48 1.83 12.15
CA ASN A 121 7.27 0.61 11.37
C ASN A 121 5.87 0.00 11.57
N ILE A 122 4.84 0.87 11.58
CA ILE A 122 3.43 0.48 11.69
C ILE A 122 2.68 0.86 10.43
N LYS A 123 1.59 0.14 10.14
CA LYS A 123 0.82 0.34 8.90
C LYS A 123 -0.56 0.96 9.13
N ARG A 124 -0.96 1.11 10.38
CA ARG A 124 -2.31 1.56 10.79
C ARG A 124 -2.17 2.42 12.05
N LEU A 125 -2.93 3.50 12.10
CA LEU A 125 -2.99 4.45 13.20
C LEU A 125 -4.46 4.76 13.51
N PRO A 126 -4.93 4.50 14.73
CA PRO A 126 -6.18 5.03 15.21
C PRO A 126 -6.18 6.55 15.17
N VAL A 127 -7.26 7.13 14.67
CA VAL A 127 -7.49 8.56 14.65
C VAL A 127 -8.36 8.91 15.85
N VAL A 128 -7.87 9.78 16.71
CA VAL A 128 -8.50 10.15 17.97
C VAL A 128 -8.75 11.65 17.98
N ASP A 129 -9.96 12.03 18.35
CA ASP A 129 -10.39 13.42 18.51
C ASP A 129 -10.91 13.60 19.93
N GLU A 130 -10.32 14.52 20.69
CA GLU A 130 -10.65 14.77 22.11
C GLU A 130 -10.73 13.50 22.98
N GLY A 131 -9.84 12.52 22.74
CA GLY A 131 -9.80 11.24 23.47
C GLY A 131 -10.76 10.16 22.92
N VAL A 132 -11.60 10.50 21.95
CA VAL A 132 -12.55 9.57 21.32
C VAL A 132 -11.98 9.03 20.00
N PRO A 133 -11.93 7.70 19.80
CA PRO A 133 -11.61 7.10 18.50
C PRO A 133 -12.67 7.46 17.46
N VAL A 134 -12.27 8.19 16.41
CA VAL A 134 -13.16 8.66 15.33
C VAL A 134 -12.91 7.96 13.98
N GLY A 135 -11.81 7.22 13.86
CA GLY A 135 -11.47 6.52 12.62
C GLY A 135 -10.15 5.75 12.72
N ILE A 136 -9.74 5.19 11.58
CA ILE A 136 -8.42 4.58 11.42
C ILE A 136 -7.81 4.99 10.08
N VAL A 137 -6.55 5.42 10.10
CA VAL A 137 -5.78 5.70 8.89
C VAL A 137 -4.74 4.59 8.69
N SER A 138 -4.70 4.02 7.49
CA SER A 138 -3.70 3.03 7.11
C SER A 138 -2.80 3.53 5.98
N VAL A 139 -1.64 2.89 5.82
CA VAL A 139 -0.77 3.09 4.64
C VAL A 139 -1.57 2.92 3.36
N ARG A 140 -2.47 1.93 3.28
CA ARG A 140 -3.34 1.73 2.11
C ARG A 140 -4.21 2.97 1.86
N ASN A 141 -4.87 3.50 2.89
CA ASN A 141 -5.71 4.69 2.75
C ASN A 141 -4.94 5.86 2.14
N VAL A 142 -3.75 6.13 2.68
CA VAL A 142 -2.87 7.19 2.20
C VAL A 142 -2.46 6.94 0.76
N LEU A 143 -1.91 5.76 0.45
CA LEU A 143 -1.37 5.48 -0.89
C LEU A 143 -2.45 5.37 -1.97
N THR A 144 -3.68 5.02 -1.63
CA THR A 144 -4.81 5.06 -2.58
C THR A 144 -5.19 6.49 -2.97
N ARG A 145 -4.97 7.47 -2.08
CA ARG A 145 -5.33 8.88 -2.33
C ARG A 145 -4.13 9.73 -2.78
N MET A 146 -2.94 9.39 -2.28
CA MET A 146 -1.67 10.10 -2.48
C MET A 146 -0.54 9.07 -2.72
N PRO A 147 -0.46 8.46 -3.91
CA PRO A 147 0.59 7.49 -4.24
C PRO A 147 2.01 8.05 -4.08
N GLU A 148 2.20 9.35 -4.25
CA GLU A 148 3.48 10.05 -4.07
C GLU A 148 4.03 9.96 -2.64
N CYS A 149 3.18 9.64 -1.66
CA CYS A 149 3.59 9.47 -0.26
C CYS A 149 4.39 8.19 -0.02
N VAL A 150 4.49 7.27 -0.99
CA VAL A 150 5.32 6.05 -0.87
C VAL A 150 6.73 6.37 -0.37
N LYS A 151 7.34 7.45 -0.87
CA LYS A 151 8.70 7.88 -0.49
C LYS A 151 8.83 8.31 0.98
N TYR A 152 7.75 8.76 1.60
CA TYR A 152 7.75 9.17 3.00
C TYR A 152 7.48 7.98 3.94
N ILE A 153 6.68 7.01 3.48
CA ILE A 153 6.34 5.80 4.24
C ILE A 153 7.47 4.77 4.17
N TYR A 154 8.11 4.67 3.01
CA TYR A 154 9.21 3.76 2.74
C TYR A 154 10.42 4.54 2.21
N PRO A 155 11.03 5.42 3.03
CA PRO A 155 12.13 6.29 2.58
C PRO A 155 13.39 5.52 2.19
N LYS A 156 13.54 4.29 2.69
CA LYS A 156 14.55 3.33 2.26
C LYS A 156 13.89 1.98 2.12
N VAL A 157 13.68 1.54 0.89
CA VAL A 157 13.18 0.19 0.64
C VAL A 157 14.36 -0.77 0.77
N LYS A 158 14.46 -1.43 1.92
CA LYS A 158 15.51 -2.44 2.22
C LYS A 158 15.26 -3.81 1.59
N ILE A 159 14.17 -3.93 0.84
CA ILE A 159 13.82 -5.13 0.10
C ILE A 159 14.12 -4.89 -1.37
N LEU A 160 14.49 -5.94 -2.09
CA LEU A 160 14.73 -5.83 -3.53
C LEU A 160 13.43 -5.49 -4.27
N ALA A 161 13.54 -4.77 -5.39
CA ALA A 161 12.40 -4.57 -6.29
C ALA A 161 11.85 -5.93 -6.74
N SER A 162 10.53 -6.07 -6.79
CA SER A 162 9.91 -7.36 -7.08
C SER A 162 10.30 -7.85 -8.48
N GLY A 163 10.42 -9.17 -8.65
CA GLY A 163 10.66 -9.74 -9.98
C GLY A 163 9.56 -9.39 -10.99
N TRP A 164 8.34 -9.13 -10.54
CA TRP A 164 7.23 -8.69 -11.39
C TRP A 164 7.41 -7.25 -11.89
N THR A 165 7.98 -6.37 -11.07
CA THR A 165 8.36 -5.01 -11.47
C THR A 165 9.38 -5.05 -12.59
N LEU A 166 10.42 -5.88 -12.45
CA LEU A 166 11.47 -6.03 -13.46
C LEU A 166 10.97 -6.72 -14.74
N ASP A 167 10.08 -7.71 -14.63
CA ASP A 167 9.50 -8.41 -15.78
C ASP A 167 8.77 -7.47 -16.74
N ARG A 168 8.04 -6.49 -16.20
CA ARG A 168 7.40 -5.47 -17.05
C ARG A 168 8.44 -4.66 -17.82
N ILE A 169 9.51 -4.23 -17.14
CA ILE A 169 10.58 -3.43 -17.76
C ILE A 169 11.34 -4.24 -18.80
N GLU A 170 11.60 -5.53 -18.53
CA GLU A 170 12.22 -6.45 -19.50
C GLU A 170 11.40 -6.54 -20.79
N ARG A 171 10.07 -6.63 -20.70
CA ARG A 171 9.20 -6.67 -21.88
C ARG A 171 9.28 -5.38 -22.71
N GLU A 172 9.31 -4.23 -22.05
CA GLU A 172 9.49 -2.94 -22.74
C GLU A 172 10.86 -2.84 -23.41
N LEU A 173 11.94 -3.29 -22.75
CA LEU A 173 13.29 -3.35 -23.34
C LEU A 173 13.36 -4.30 -24.53
N SER A 174 12.72 -5.47 -24.43
CA SER A 174 12.64 -6.43 -25.53
C SER A 174 11.89 -5.81 -26.72
N GLY A 175 10.85 -5.02 -26.46
CA GLY A 175 10.16 -4.25 -27.48
C GLY A 175 11.05 -3.19 -28.15
N CYS A 176 12.01 -2.60 -27.44
CA CYS A 176 12.97 -1.66 -28.02
C CYS A 176 13.93 -2.35 -28.99
N GLU A 177 14.42 -3.54 -28.66
CA GLU A 177 15.31 -4.32 -29.54
C GLU A 177 14.65 -4.65 -30.89
N VAL A 178 13.36 -5.00 -30.86
CA VAL A 178 12.56 -5.22 -32.09
C VAL A 178 12.44 -3.91 -32.87
N CYS A 179 12.07 -2.81 -32.21
CA CYS A 179 11.91 -1.51 -32.85
C CYS A 179 13.22 -0.94 -33.42
N LEU A 180 14.39 -1.35 -32.92
CA LEU A 180 15.69 -0.90 -33.43
C LEU A 180 15.88 -1.21 -34.92
N LYS A 181 15.27 -2.29 -35.43
CA LYS A 181 15.35 -2.67 -36.84
C LYS A 181 14.40 -1.86 -37.74
N ASP A 182 13.27 -1.42 -37.19
CA ASP A 182 12.18 -0.85 -37.98
C ASP A 182 12.12 0.68 -37.90
N ASN A 183 12.38 1.26 -36.72
CA ASN A 183 12.29 2.70 -36.50
C ASN A 183 13.13 3.14 -35.28
N PHE A 184 14.29 3.74 -35.58
CA PHE A 184 15.27 4.18 -34.57
C PHE A 184 14.71 5.25 -33.62
N ASP A 185 13.92 6.21 -34.13
CA ASP A 185 13.36 7.29 -33.31
C ASP A 185 12.35 6.76 -32.27
N ILE A 186 11.51 5.80 -32.69
CA ILE A 186 10.56 5.15 -31.78
C ILE A 186 11.31 4.32 -30.72
N CYS A 187 12.37 3.62 -31.11
CA CYS A 187 13.23 2.89 -30.19
C CYS A 187 13.85 3.84 -29.14
N MET A 188 14.43 4.95 -29.57
CA MET A 188 15.05 5.93 -28.67
C MET A 188 14.05 6.55 -27.69
N LYS A 189 12.83 6.84 -28.15
CA LYS A 189 11.77 7.33 -27.26
C LYS A 189 11.42 6.30 -26.18
N LYS A 190 11.16 5.04 -26.56
CA LYS A 190 10.80 3.97 -25.61
C LYS A 190 11.95 3.67 -24.64
N LEU A 191 13.18 3.63 -25.13
CA LEU A 191 14.36 3.42 -24.29
C LEU A 191 14.53 4.56 -23.27
N GLY A 192 14.22 5.80 -23.67
CA GLY A 192 14.19 6.96 -22.77
C GLY A 192 13.13 6.83 -21.67
N GLU A 193 11.93 6.34 -22.00
CA GLU A 193 10.86 6.07 -21.03
C GLU A 193 11.29 4.99 -20.01
N VAL A 194 11.86 3.88 -20.49
CA VAL A 194 12.39 2.80 -19.64
C VAL A 194 13.50 3.32 -18.72
N ARG A 195 14.46 4.08 -19.28
CA ARG A 195 15.57 4.67 -18.53
C ARG A 195 15.06 5.55 -17.39
N GLU A 196 14.09 6.42 -17.66
CA GLU A 196 13.52 7.32 -16.66
C GLU A 196 12.76 6.56 -15.57
N GLU A 197 12.08 5.48 -15.94
CA GLU A 197 11.41 4.60 -14.98
C GLU A 197 12.40 3.89 -14.06
N LEU A 198 13.47 3.32 -14.62
CA LEU A 198 14.54 2.67 -13.86
C LEU A 198 15.27 3.66 -12.94
N ARG A 199 15.48 4.90 -13.39
CA ARG A 199 16.06 5.97 -12.57
C ARG A 199 15.19 6.24 -11.33
N LYS A 200 13.87 6.32 -11.51
CA LYS A 200 12.93 6.47 -10.39
C LYS A 200 13.00 5.27 -9.45
N LEU A 201 12.92 4.04 -9.98
CA LEU A 201 13.02 2.83 -9.16
C LEU A 201 14.32 2.75 -8.37
N ALA A 202 15.47 2.97 -9.01
CA ALA A 202 16.77 2.98 -8.35
C ALA A 202 16.88 4.07 -7.25
N SER A 203 16.13 5.18 -7.38
CA SER A 203 16.05 6.20 -6.34
C SER A 203 15.26 5.76 -5.10
N TYR A 204 14.33 4.81 -5.24
CA TYR A 204 13.53 4.27 -4.12
C TYR A 204 14.20 3.06 -3.45
N TYR A 205 14.80 2.20 -4.25
CA TYR A 205 15.42 0.94 -3.84
C TYR A 205 16.93 1.12 -3.62
N THR A 206 17.29 1.99 -2.67
CA THR A 206 18.68 2.44 -2.48
C THR A 206 19.66 1.34 -2.06
N GLU A 207 19.16 0.23 -1.51
CA GLU A 207 19.96 -0.93 -1.09
C GLU A 207 19.94 -2.07 -2.13
N ASP A 208 19.28 -1.87 -3.28
CA ASP A 208 19.19 -2.84 -4.36
C ASP A 208 20.32 -2.60 -5.39
N GLU A 209 21.53 -3.09 -5.05
CA GLU A 209 22.73 -2.89 -5.88
C GLU A 209 22.57 -3.43 -7.31
N GLU A 210 21.86 -4.55 -7.46
CA GLU A 210 21.59 -5.16 -8.78
C GLU A 210 20.67 -4.27 -9.62
N LEU A 211 19.58 -3.71 -9.05
CA LEU A 211 18.73 -2.75 -9.76
C LEU A 211 19.50 -1.49 -10.15
N ILE A 212 20.39 -1.01 -9.27
CA ILE A 212 21.25 0.14 -9.56
C ILE A 212 22.21 -0.16 -10.72
N ASP A 213 22.78 -1.37 -10.80
CA ASP A 213 23.60 -1.82 -11.94
C ASP A 213 22.79 -1.92 -13.24
N LEU A 214 21.57 -2.47 -13.18
CA LEU A 214 20.66 -2.52 -14.33
C LEU A 214 20.37 -1.12 -14.88
N PHE A 215 20.05 -0.17 -14.00
CA PHE A 215 19.86 1.23 -14.38
C PHE A 215 21.11 1.81 -15.05
N LYS A 216 22.29 1.64 -14.45
CA LYS A 216 23.56 2.13 -15.02
C LYS A 216 23.83 1.55 -16.41
N THR A 217 23.57 0.25 -16.59
CA THR A 217 23.78 -0.44 -17.87
C THR A 217 22.83 0.11 -18.95
N VAL A 218 21.54 0.30 -18.64
CA VAL A 218 20.57 0.91 -19.57
C VAL A 218 20.90 2.37 -19.87
N ASN A 219 21.33 3.14 -18.86
CA ASN A 219 21.75 4.53 -19.06
C ASN A 219 22.95 4.61 -20.02
N SER A 220 23.96 3.75 -19.83
CA SER A 220 25.12 3.67 -20.74
C SER A 220 24.72 3.33 -22.17
N LEU A 221 23.78 2.40 -22.36
CA LEU A 221 23.22 2.06 -23.67
C LEU A 221 22.51 3.25 -24.32
N TYR A 222 21.65 3.95 -23.56
CA TYR A 222 20.93 5.12 -24.06
C TYR A 222 21.88 6.24 -24.51
N GLU A 223 22.87 6.60 -23.69
CA GLU A 223 23.86 7.63 -24.04
C GLU A 223 24.68 7.22 -25.27
N ALA A 224 25.09 5.94 -25.37
CA ALA A 224 25.83 5.43 -26.52
C ALA A 224 25.04 5.49 -27.85
N LEU A 225 23.71 5.42 -27.77
CA LEU A 225 22.82 5.53 -28.93
C LEU A 225 22.49 6.98 -29.28
N HIS A 226 22.48 7.86 -28.29
CA HIS A 226 22.17 9.28 -28.49
C HIS A 226 23.31 10.04 -29.19
N ASP A 227 24.56 9.61 -28.99
CA ASP A 227 25.77 10.32 -29.44
C ASP A 227 26.24 9.97 -30.87
N ARG A 228 25.57 9.06 -31.61
CA ARG A 228 26.06 8.56 -32.92
C ARG A 228 25.18 8.92 -34.12
N SER A 229 25.83 9.40 -35.18
CA SER A 229 25.39 9.24 -36.57
C SER A 229 25.68 7.79 -37.00
N VAL A 230 24.64 6.96 -37.06
CA VAL A 230 24.74 5.49 -37.09
C VAL A 230 25.23 4.94 -38.45
N SER A 231 26.32 4.16 -38.46
CA SER A 231 26.75 3.30 -39.60
C SER A 231 26.30 1.84 -39.41
N GLU A 232 26.36 0.99 -40.46
CA GLU A 232 25.97 -0.44 -40.36
C GLU A 232 26.80 -1.25 -39.34
N GLN A 233 28.09 -0.95 -39.18
CA GLN A 233 28.95 -1.59 -38.17
C GLN A 233 28.58 -1.18 -36.74
N ASP A 234 28.01 0.01 -36.57
CA ASP A 234 27.51 0.46 -35.27
C ASP A 234 26.27 -0.33 -34.84
N MET A 235 25.43 -0.75 -35.79
CA MET A 235 24.17 -1.45 -35.51
C MET A 235 24.39 -2.84 -34.90
N GLU A 236 25.41 -3.58 -35.35
CA GLU A 236 25.70 -4.91 -34.79
C GLU A 236 26.27 -4.80 -33.37
N MET A 237 27.21 -3.88 -33.16
CA MET A 237 27.74 -3.58 -31.82
C MET A 237 26.63 -3.07 -30.87
N ILE A 238 25.66 -2.31 -31.37
CA ILE A 238 24.50 -1.85 -30.60
C ILE A 238 23.62 -3.04 -30.18
N ARG A 239 23.35 -3.98 -31.09
CA ARG A 239 22.56 -5.18 -30.78
C ARG A 239 23.21 -6.03 -29.71
N GLU A 240 24.52 -6.24 -29.79
CA GLU A 240 25.27 -6.98 -28.76
C GLU A 240 25.10 -6.32 -27.38
N LYS A 241 25.18 -4.99 -27.29
CA LYS A 241 24.94 -4.26 -26.03
C LYS A 241 23.50 -4.38 -25.54
N PHE A 242 22.53 -4.35 -26.46
CA PHE A 242 21.11 -4.55 -26.12
C PHE A 242 20.86 -5.94 -25.54
N GLU A 243 21.41 -6.98 -26.17
CA GLU A 243 21.31 -8.36 -25.69
C GLU A 243 22.03 -8.57 -24.36
N GLU A 244 23.18 -7.90 -24.14
CA GLU A 244 23.84 -7.93 -22.85
C GLU A 244 22.94 -7.36 -21.74
N VAL A 245 22.29 -6.22 -22.00
CA VAL A 245 21.30 -5.62 -21.08
C VAL A 245 20.14 -6.57 -20.82
N LEU A 246 19.53 -7.12 -21.87
CA LEU A 246 18.39 -8.04 -21.75
C LEU A 246 18.76 -9.29 -20.96
N ARG A 247 19.97 -9.84 -21.17
CA ARG A 247 20.47 -10.99 -20.41
C ARG A 247 20.57 -10.68 -18.92
N LYS A 248 21.07 -9.50 -18.54
CA LYS A 248 21.10 -9.07 -17.13
C LYS A 248 19.68 -8.95 -16.55
N PHE A 249 18.74 -8.34 -17.30
CA PHE A 249 17.34 -8.22 -16.86
C PHE A 249 16.66 -9.57 -16.69
N ARG A 250 16.81 -10.49 -17.64
CA ARG A 250 16.26 -11.86 -17.56
C ARG A 250 16.79 -12.61 -16.36
N HIS A 251 18.09 -12.49 -16.09
CA HIS A 251 18.73 -13.12 -14.92
C HIS A 251 18.15 -12.58 -13.60
N ALA A 252 18.13 -11.26 -13.43
CA ALA A 252 17.59 -10.62 -12.23
C ALA A 252 16.10 -10.94 -12.03
N THR A 253 15.29 -10.84 -13.10
CA THR A 253 13.86 -11.15 -13.08
C THR A 253 13.60 -12.59 -12.68
N PHE A 254 14.32 -13.54 -13.28
CA PHE A 254 14.18 -14.97 -12.99
C PHE A 254 14.49 -15.28 -11.53
N TRP A 255 15.64 -14.84 -11.01
CA TRP A 255 16.03 -15.10 -9.63
C TRP A 255 15.08 -14.47 -8.61
N ARG A 256 14.59 -13.26 -8.88
CA ARG A 256 13.66 -12.58 -7.96
C ARG A 256 12.25 -13.17 -7.97
N LYS A 257 11.79 -13.70 -9.11
CA LYS A 257 10.54 -14.48 -9.16
C LYS A 257 10.69 -15.80 -8.40
N GLN A 258 11.81 -16.49 -8.55
CA GLN A 258 12.11 -17.71 -7.79
C GLN A 258 12.21 -17.45 -6.28
N GLN A 259 12.85 -16.35 -5.87
CA GLN A 259 12.86 -15.93 -4.46
C GLN A 259 11.46 -15.57 -3.96
N SER A 260 10.62 -14.92 -4.77
CA SER A 260 9.23 -14.62 -4.37
C SER A 260 8.41 -15.90 -4.16
N ILE A 261 8.66 -16.95 -4.95
CA ILE A 261 8.01 -18.26 -4.80
C ILE A 261 8.59 -19.01 -3.59
N SER A 262 9.91 -19.03 -3.39
CA SER A 262 10.55 -19.78 -2.29
C SER A 262 10.42 -19.10 -0.93
N THR A 263 10.35 -17.77 -0.87
CA THR A 263 10.15 -17.01 0.38
C THR A 263 8.70 -17.17 0.88
N VAL A 264 7.73 -17.34 -0.02
CA VAL A 264 6.35 -17.73 0.32
C VAL A 264 6.31 -19.08 1.06
N PHE A 265 7.25 -19.99 0.78
CA PHE A 265 7.33 -21.30 1.44
C PHE A 265 8.33 -21.40 2.60
N SER A 266 9.34 -20.52 2.70
CA SER A 266 10.45 -20.69 3.67
C SER A 266 10.61 -19.57 4.72
N LYS A 267 10.05 -18.38 4.52
CA LYS A 267 10.11 -17.30 5.52
C LYS A 267 8.78 -16.56 5.55
N GLY A 268 7.96 -16.86 6.56
CA GLY A 268 6.60 -16.35 6.80
C GLY A 268 6.42 -14.82 6.73
N THR A 269 6.52 -14.28 5.52
CA THR A 269 6.22 -12.91 5.16
C THR A 269 4.97 -12.96 4.30
N LEU A 270 3.83 -13.09 4.96
CA LEU A 270 2.51 -13.00 4.33
C LEU A 270 2.36 -11.61 3.68
N TRP A 271 2.52 -11.58 2.36
CA TRP A 271 2.03 -10.53 1.48
C TRP A 271 1.37 -11.19 0.29
N PHE A 272 0.12 -11.65 0.49
CA PHE A 272 -0.88 -11.68 -0.57
C PHE A 272 -2.27 -11.59 0.07
N SER A 273 -3.02 -10.59 -0.37
CA SER A 273 -4.47 -10.73 -0.49
C SER A 273 -4.90 -10.04 -1.78
N ASP A 274 -4.44 -10.58 -2.90
CA ASP A 274 -5.25 -10.58 -4.12
C ASP A 274 -6.45 -11.49 -3.82
N HIS A 275 -7.55 -10.87 -3.37
CA HIS A 275 -8.83 -11.54 -3.33
C HIS A 275 -9.38 -11.59 -4.75
N ALA A 276 -9.18 -12.74 -5.40
CA ALA A 276 -10.21 -13.30 -6.26
C ALA A 276 -11.41 -13.65 -5.35
N ILE A 277 -12.30 -12.68 -5.12
CA ILE A 277 -13.66 -12.97 -4.63
C ILE A 277 -14.55 -13.04 -5.85
N GLU A 278 -15.01 -14.25 -6.15
CA GLU A 278 -16.24 -14.47 -6.88
C GLU A 278 -17.34 -13.60 -6.28
N LEU A 279 -17.80 -12.64 -7.08
CA LEU A 279 -18.97 -11.82 -6.81
C LEU A 279 -20.18 -12.73 -6.61
N ARG A 280 -20.69 -12.82 -5.37
CA ARG A 280 -22.12 -12.86 -5.04
C ARG A 280 -22.34 -12.86 -3.53
N LYS A 281 -22.50 -11.66 -2.98
CA LYS A 281 -23.59 -11.24 -2.06
C LYS A 281 -23.21 -9.85 -1.52
N THR A 282 -23.98 -8.84 -1.91
CA THR A 282 -23.99 -7.54 -1.25
C THR A 282 -24.37 -7.74 0.23
N PRO A 283 -23.52 -7.37 1.20
CA PRO A 283 -23.90 -7.43 2.62
C PRO A 283 -25.02 -6.41 2.87
N GLN A 284 -26.18 -6.89 3.33
CA GLN A 284 -27.17 -6.01 3.94
C GLN A 284 -26.69 -5.64 5.33
N ILE A 285 -26.26 -4.39 5.50
CA ILE A 285 -25.89 -3.84 6.80
C ILE A 285 -27.20 -3.66 7.59
N SER A 286 -27.46 -4.55 8.55
CA SER A 286 -28.50 -4.29 9.55
C SER A 286 -27.94 -3.27 10.54
N ALA A 287 -28.53 -2.08 10.58
CA ALA A 287 -28.17 -1.02 11.51
C ALA A 287 -28.37 -1.50 12.96
N LYS A 288 -27.30 -1.89 13.67
CA LYS A 288 -27.31 -2.03 15.12
C LYS A 288 -26.00 -1.56 15.76
N ARG A 289 -26.20 -0.68 16.75
CA ARG A 289 -25.28 -0.11 17.75
C ARG A 289 -24.36 1.03 17.30
N ILE A 290 -24.99 2.19 17.14
CA ILE A 290 -24.39 3.50 17.42
C ILE A 290 -24.22 3.59 18.95
N PRO A 291 -23.07 4.05 19.49
CA PRO A 291 -22.94 4.28 20.92
C PRO A 291 -23.92 5.36 21.39
N THR A 292 -24.65 5.06 22.46
CA THR A 292 -25.60 5.94 23.12
C THR A 292 -24.89 7.22 23.56
N VAL A 293 -25.29 8.36 23.02
CA VAL A 293 -24.85 9.67 23.45
C VAL A 293 -25.23 9.85 24.92
N PHE A 294 -24.23 10.05 25.78
CA PHE A 294 -24.41 10.42 27.17
C PHE A 294 -25.17 11.75 27.23
N LYS A 295 -26.40 11.73 27.78
CA LYS A 295 -27.00 12.92 28.38
C LYS A 295 -26.18 13.23 29.63
N LYS A 296 -25.59 14.42 29.71
CA LYS A 296 -25.10 14.99 30.96
C LYS A 296 -26.30 15.17 31.87
N ASP A 297 -26.29 14.51 33.01
CA ASP A 297 -27.11 14.88 34.16
C ASP A 297 -26.56 16.21 34.69
N GLU A 298 -27.30 17.30 34.45
CA GLU A 298 -27.19 18.54 35.22
C GLU A 298 -28.18 18.48 36.38
N LYS A 299 -27.61 18.28 37.57
CA LYS A 299 -28.13 18.58 38.91
C LYS A 299 -26.90 18.95 39.72
N ASP A 300 -26.81 19.98 40.55
CA ASP A 300 -27.68 21.05 41.03
C ASP A 300 -26.69 22.13 41.56
N GLU A 301 -27.12 23.39 41.71
CA GLU A 301 -26.60 24.51 42.55
C GLU A 301 -26.96 25.82 41.82
N ASP A 302 -27.60 26.86 42.36
CA ASP A 302 -28.11 27.19 43.69
C ASP A 302 -28.89 28.52 43.56
N GLY A 303 -29.89 28.78 44.41
CA GLY A 303 -30.14 30.13 44.92
C GLY A 303 -31.30 30.98 44.36
N LYS A 304 -32.34 31.08 45.21
CA LYS A 304 -33.42 32.09 45.35
C LYS A 304 -34.73 31.90 44.58
#